data_AF-A0A968SSX9-F1
#
_entry.id   AF-A0A968SSX9-F1
#
_cell.length_a   1.000
_cell.length_b   1.000
_cell.length_c   1.000
_cell.angle_alpha   90.00
_cell.angle_beta   90.00
_cell.angle_gamma   90.00
#
_symmetry.space_group_name_H-M   'P 1'
#
loop_
_entity.id
_entity.type
_entity.pdbx_description
1 polymer ?
#
loop_
_entity_poly.entity_id
_entity_poly.type
_entity_poly.pdbx_seq_one_letter_code
_entity_poly.pdbx_strand_id
1 'polypeptide(L)' 'MEFEAQVWAEAWNDRIQALRVRLPKGIPYEGQDPHVTVSYCEGVEPVESNAMLRGIHQERAWEGILRLRVELRGRNTDP' A
#
# COMPACT_ATOMS: atom_id res chain seq x y z
N MET A 1 6.20 -2.23 -14.78
CA MET A 1 5.36 -3.44 -14.64
C MET A 1 3.94 -3.00 -14.32
N GLU A 2 2.92 -3.55 -15.00
CA GLU A 2 1.51 -3.26 -14.71
C GLU A 2 0.80 -4.54 -14.29
N PHE A 3 -0.09 -4.47 -13.29
CA PHE A 3 -0.89 -5.59 -12.82
C PHE A 3 -2.13 -5.11 -12.06
N GLU A 4 -3.12 -5.97 -11.93
CA GLU A 4 -4.30 -5.74 -11.10
C GLU A 4 -4.11 -6.35 -9.72
N ALA A 5 -4.52 -5.62 -8.68
CA ALA A 5 -4.55 -6.09 -7.30
C ALA A 5 -5.98 -6.03 -6.78
N GLN A 6 -6.40 -7.06 -6.05
CA GLN A 6 -7.72 -7.10 -5.44
C GLN A 6 -7.69 -6.31 -4.13
N VAL A 7 -8.51 -5.28 -4.01
CA VAL A 7 -8.77 -4.63 -2.72
C VAL A 7 -9.74 -5.49 -1.92
N TRP A 8 -9.45 -5.69 -0.64
CA TRP A 8 -10.35 -6.42 0.27
C TRP A 8 -10.75 -5.60 1.49
N ALA A 9 -10.01 -4.55 1.84
CA ALA A 9 -10.38 -3.62 2.88
C ALA A 9 -9.74 -2.25 2.70
N GLU A 10 -10.39 -1.27 3.29
CA GLU A 10 -9.85 0.05 3.58
C GLU A 10 -9.51 0.11 5.07
N ALA A 11 -8.30 0.57 5.41
CA ALA A 11 -7.80 0.68 6.77
C ALA A 11 -7.29 2.09 7.04
N TRP A 12 -7.61 2.65 8.21
CA TRP A 12 -7.20 4.01 8.57
C TRP A 12 -7.09 4.24 10.07
N ASN A 13 -6.33 5.26 10.44
CA ASN A 13 -6.41 5.90 11.75
C ASN A 13 -6.68 7.41 11.57
N ASP A 14 -6.41 8.20 12.60
CA ASP A 14 -6.56 9.65 12.59
C ASP A 14 -5.53 10.38 11.71
N ARG A 15 -4.51 9.68 11.19
CA ARG A 15 -3.35 10.28 10.49
C ARG A 15 -3.10 9.75 9.08
N ILE A 16 -3.43 8.48 8.79
CA ILE A 16 -3.11 7.81 7.53
C ILE A 16 -4.17 6.79 7.13
N GLN A 17 -4.36 6.63 5.83
CA GLN A 17 -5.31 5.72 5.20
C GLN A 17 -4.62 4.87 4.13
N ALA A 18 -4.93 3.58 4.12
CA ALA A 18 -4.41 2.63 3.14
C ALA A 18 -5.50 1.67 2.66
N LEU A 19 -5.33 1.18 1.43
CA LEU A 19 -6.11 0.10 0.86
C LEU A 19 -5.33 -1.19 1.00
N ARG A 20 -5.89 -2.18 1.69
CA ARG A 20 -5.31 -3.51 1.82
C ARG A 20 -5.61 -4.30 0.55
N VAL A 21 -4.57 -4.88 -0.04
CA VAL A 21 -4.66 -5.55 -1.33
C VAL A 21 -4.15 -6.97 -1.29
N ARG A 22 -4.63 -7.80 -2.22
CA ARG A 22 -4.02 -9.07 -2.60
C ARG A 22 -3.30 -8.85 -3.92
N LEU A 23 -2.00 -9.09 -3.91
CA LEU A 23 -1.18 -9.06 -5.11
C LEU A 23 -1.39 -10.37 -5.91
N PRO A 24 -1.36 -10.31 -7.25
CA PRO A 24 -1.40 -11.52 -8.06
C PRO A 24 -0.13 -12.36 -7.84
N LYS A 25 -0.23 -13.67 -8.08
CA LYS A 25 0.90 -14.59 -7.94
C LYS A 25 2.07 -14.13 -8.80
N GLY A 26 3.28 -14.16 -8.23
CA GLY A 26 4.53 -13.80 -8.94
C GLY A 26 4.95 -12.34 -8.82
N ILE A 27 4.14 -11.47 -8.20
CA ILE A 27 4.58 -10.11 -7.85
C ILE A 27 5.40 -10.17 -6.56
N PRO A 28 6.68 -9.77 -6.57
CA PRO A 28 7.51 -9.77 -5.38
C PRO A 28 7.03 -8.71 -4.40
N TYR A 29 6.98 -9.07 -3.12
CA TYR A 29 6.67 -8.16 -2.03
C TYR A 29 7.36 -8.65 -0.76
N GLU A 30 8.08 -7.75 -0.09
CA GLU A 30 8.91 -8.07 1.08
C GLU A 30 8.24 -7.70 2.42
N GLY A 31 7.07 -7.04 2.38
CA GLY A 31 6.30 -6.71 3.57
C GLY A 31 5.36 -7.83 4.02
N GLN A 32 4.73 -7.64 5.18
CA GLN A 32 3.75 -8.60 5.73
C GLN A 32 2.33 -8.37 5.21
N ASP A 33 1.95 -7.10 4.99
CA ASP A 33 0.60 -6.71 4.59
C ASP A 33 0.65 -5.88 3.31
N PRO A 34 0.44 -6.46 2.11
CA PRO A 34 0.38 -5.68 0.90
C PRO A 34 -0.72 -4.61 0.96
N HIS A 35 -0.35 -3.36 0.75
CA HIS A 35 -1.26 -2.22 0.79
C HIS A 35 -0.81 -1.09 -0.13
N VAL A 36 -1.72 -0.15 -0.37
CA VAL A 36 -1.46 1.12 -1.05
C VAL A 36 -1.90 2.25 -0.13
N THR A 37 -0.97 3.10 0.31
CA THR A 37 -1.33 4.34 1.01
C THR A 37 -2.07 5.26 0.05
N VAL A 38 -3.25 5.75 0.44
CA VAL A 38 -4.11 6.59 -0.42
C VAL A 38 -4.26 8.02 0.08
N SER A 39 -4.13 8.24 1.39
CA SER A 39 -4.13 9.60 1.97
C SER A 39 -3.37 9.60 3.29
N TYR A 40 -2.85 10.77 3.66
CA TYR A 40 -2.13 10.99 4.91
C TYR A 40 -2.10 12.48 5.26
N CYS A 41 -2.04 12.78 6.56
CA CYS A 41 -1.95 14.15 7.06
C CYS A 41 -0.59 14.79 6.74
N GLU A 42 -0.51 16.12 6.84
CA GLU A 42 0.75 16.84 6.76
C GLU A 42 1.74 16.34 7.82
N GLY A 43 3.02 16.19 7.43
CA GLY A 43 4.08 15.67 8.30
C GLY A 43 4.02 14.16 8.56
N VAL A 44 3.16 13.43 7.84
CA VAL A 44 3.13 11.96 7.82
C VAL A 44 3.73 11.48 6.51
N GLU A 45 4.57 10.45 6.57
CA GLU A 45 5.11 9.81 5.38
C GLU A 45 4.27 8.59 4.97
N PRO A 46 4.09 8.30 3.67
CA PRO A 46 3.31 7.16 3.21
C PRO A 46 3.74 5.81 3.79
N VAL A 47 5.03 5.67 4.14
CA VAL A 47 5.63 4.47 4.72
C VAL A 47 5.09 4.16 6.13
N GLU A 48 4.57 5.16 6.85
CA GLU A 48 4.00 5.00 8.19
C GLU A 48 2.72 4.14 8.22
N SER A 49 2.09 3.93 7.06
CA SER A 49 0.97 2.99 6.89
C SER A 49 1.31 1.57 7.33
N ASN A 50 2.58 1.14 7.22
CA ASN A 50 3.06 -0.13 7.74
C ASN A 50 2.89 -0.24 9.27
N ALA A 51 3.14 0.85 9.99
CA ALA A 51 2.98 0.89 11.44
C ALA A 51 1.50 0.95 11.83
N MET A 52 0.68 1.71 11.08
CA MET A 52 -0.77 1.75 11.27
C MET A 52 -1.40 0.34 11.15
N LEU A 53 -1.05 -0.42 10.11
CA LEU A 53 -1.59 -1.78 9.88
C LEU A 53 -1.15 -2.80 10.93
N ARG A 54 0.01 -2.62 11.57
CA ARG A 54 0.48 -3.44 12.69
C ARG A 54 -0.10 -3.02 14.05
N GLY A 55 -0.65 -1.81 14.12
CA GLY A 55 -1.14 -1.18 15.33
C GLY A 55 -2.67 -1.08 15.38
N ILE A 56 -3.15 -0.16 16.21
CA ILE A 56 -4.57 0.14 16.34
C ILE A 56 -5.02 0.98 15.14
N HIS A 57 -6.00 0.47 14.40
CA HIS A 57 -6.62 1.14 13.27
C HIS A 57 -8.09 0.72 13.15
N GLN A 58 -8.84 1.49 12.39
CA GLN A 58 -10.18 1.15 11.92
C GLN A 58 -10.07 0.45 10.57
N GLU A 59 -11.00 -0.46 10.30
CA GLU A 59 -11.05 -1.17 9.03
C GLU A 59 -12.50 -1.30 8.55
N ARG A 60 -12.70 -1.14 7.24
CA ARG A 60 -13.96 -1.40 6.55
C ARG A 60 -13.71 -2.33 5.38
N ALA A 61 -14.45 -3.43 5.35
CA ALA A 61 -14.45 -4.34 4.22
C ALA A 61 -14.87 -3.58 2.95
N TRP A 62 -14.05 -3.70 1.91
CA TRP A 62 -14.31 -3.09 0.63
C TRP A 62 -13.70 -3.94 -0.47
N GLU A 63 -14.54 -4.41 -1.38
CA GLU A 63 -14.12 -5.21 -2.52
C GLU A 63 -13.99 -4.34 -3.76
N GLY A 64 -12.82 -4.42 -4.40
CA GLY A 64 -12.52 -3.66 -5.60
C GLY A 64 -11.28 -4.18 -6.32
N ILE A 65 -10.98 -3.59 -7.47
CA ILE A 65 -9.77 -3.89 -8.25
C ILE A 65 -9.02 -2.58 -8.45
N LEU A 66 -7.73 -2.58 -8.10
CA LEU A 66 -6.80 -1.51 -8.43
C LEU A 66 -5.90 -1.95 -9.58
N ARG A 67 -5.82 -1.14 -10.63
CA ARG A 67 -4.78 -1.29 -11.65
C ARG A 67 -3.54 -0.52 -11.24
N LEU A 68 -2.46 -1.23 -10.96
CA LEU A 68 -1.21 -0.68 -10.46
C LEU A 68 -0.14 -0.69 -11.55
N ARG A 69 0.65 0.39 -11.59
CA ARG A 69 1.85 0.52 -12.42
C ARG A 69 3.05 0.78 -11.51
N VAL A 70 4.03 -0.12 -11.54
CA VAL A 70 5.29 0.00 -10.81
C VAL A 70 6.39 0.38 -11.80
N GLU A 71 7.06 1.49 -11.51
CA GLU A 71 8.23 1.97 -12.22
C GLU A 71 9.45 1.82 -11.32
N LEU A 72 10.38 0.94 -11.71
CA LEU A 72 11.67 0.83 -11.05
C LEU A 72 12.58 1.90 -11.65
N ARG A 73 12.84 2.97 -10.91
CA ARG A 73 13.92 3.89 -11.25
C ARG A 73 15.19 3.36 -10.60
N GLY A 74 16.11 2.85 -11.42
CA GLY A 74 17.44 2.52 -10.93
C GLY A 74 18.07 3.74 -10.28
N ARG A 75 18.79 3.56 -9.17
CA ARG A 75 19.74 4.59 -8.74
C ARG A 75 20.71 4.78 -9.90
N ASN A 76 20.86 6.01 -10.40
CA ASN A 76 22.06 6.36 -11.15
C ASN A 76 23.24 6.03 -10.24
N THR A 77 23.89 4.90 -10.48
CA THR A 77 25.28 4.74 -10.09
C THR A 77 26.06 5.50 -11.17
N ASP A 78 26.14 6.82 -11.01
CA ASP A 78 27.15 7.58 -11.75
C ASP A 78 28.52 7.08 -11.27
N PRO A 79 29.44 6.75 -12.19
CA PRO A 79 30.77 6.23 -11.87
C PRO A 79 31.69 7.26 -11.20
#